data_AF-A0AAW0X4K7-F1
#
_entry.id   AF-A0AAW0X4K7-F1
#
_cell.length_a   1.000
_cell.length_b   1.000
_cell.length_c   1.000
_cell.angle_alpha   90.00
_cell.angle_beta   90.00
_cell.angle_gamma   90.00
#
_symmetry.space_group_name_H-M   'P 1'
#
loop_
_entity.id
_entity.type
_entity.pdbx_description
1 polymer ?
#
loop_
_entity_poly.entity_id
_entity_poly.type
_entity_poly.pdbx_seq_one_letter_code
_entity_poly.pdbx_strand_id
1 'polypeptide(L)'
;MVVGDEHHHQQQLKHQQHQQQGKDEVTHKEVKELQQEKDSKQQRKSDEQHEKDEKPGEEDEQLEGEDKASEAGGEQPVQKNEEQHQHKQHQQQHQMQKHRRPNVVVLVADDLGIGDLGCYGNTTINTPNIDRLAREGVRLSHHLSAAAYCTPSRAALLTARYPARYGLVAEEGTPTVIVHVASKVGLPLDEVTLATALSAANYTTAAVGKWHLGQRCGLLGQDCRGPQLHGFQSFYGLPLSLLNEMAGDHPFWIFPLSDPFYQVLVSLWLVSAVTLWLLKWRRSVVTVCLVLVTLVLAASWFIHTHYSFHNKIWWQVSPWMDKYMNGILMHDEKVVEQPLLLEGLSQRLVGHSVKFIADHSQDEQPFFLYHSFAHVHTPMFTASHMAGRSKHGRYGDNVEEMDQGVGDILAALEEHGLNENTIVYFLSDHGGHLEAVDENDQRVGGYNGHFKGQFSTYLL
;
A
#
# COMPACT_ATOMS: atom_id res chain seq x y z
N MET A 1 -23.62 34.91 -31.92
CA MET A 1 -22.55 34.10 -32.54
C MET A 1 -22.37 32.86 -31.69
N VAL A 2 -23.17 31.82 -31.94
CA VAL A 2 -23.16 30.56 -31.18
C VAL A 2 -23.30 29.45 -32.22
N VAL A 3 -22.21 29.15 -32.93
CA VAL A 3 -22.08 27.98 -33.85
C VAL A 3 -20.62 27.45 -33.85
N GLY A 4 -19.78 27.86 -32.90
CA GLY A 4 -18.33 27.54 -32.90
C GLY A 4 -17.91 26.33 -32.05
N ASP A 5 -18.66 26.00 -30.99
CA ASP A 5 -18.17 25.07 -29.95
C ASP A 5 -18.51 23.59 -30.19
N GLU A 6 -19.62 23.26 -30.85
CA GLU A 6 -20.02 21.85 -31.05
C GLU A 6 -19.07 21.10 -32.01
N HIS A 7 -18.49 21.82 -32.97
CA HIS A 7 -17.63 21.20 -33.98
C HIS A 7 -16.24 20.84 -33.42
N HIS A 8 -15.77 21.58 -32.41
CA HIS A 8 -14.48 21.34 -31.76
C HIS A 8 -14.57 20.19 -30.73
N HIS A 9 -15.72 20.05 -30.07
CA HIS A 9 -15.97 18.98 -29.11
C HIS A 9 -16.14 17.61 -29.79
N GLN A 10 -16.83 17.56 -30.94
CA GLN A 10 -16.95 16.31 -31.72
C GLN A 10 -15.61 15.84 -32.34
N GLN A 11 -14.71 16.76 -32.69
CA GLN A 11 -13.38 16.38 -33.19
C GLN A 11 -12.50 15.78 -32.09
N GLN A 12 -12.59 16.27 -30.86
CA GLN A 12 -11.85 15.72 -29.72
C GLN A 12 -12.35 14.31 -29.34
N LEU A 13 -13.67 14.07 -29.35
CA LEU A 13 -14.25 12.75 -29.08
C LEU A 13 -13.84 11.71 -30.12
N LYS A 14 -13.82 12.07 -31.41
CA LYS A 14 -13.33 11.17 -32.48
C LYS A 14 -11.83 10.86 -32.36
N HIS A 15 -11.03 11.82 -31.90
CA HIS A 15 -9.60 11.60 -31.71
C HIS A 15 -9.31 10.68 -30.52
N GLN A 16 -10.08 10.80 -29.43
CA GLN A 16 -9.99 9.89 -28.29
C GLN A 16 -10.45 8.46 -28.64
N GLN A 17 -11.53 8.30 -29.42
CA GLN A 17 -11.99 6.98 -29.85
C GLN A 17 -10.98 6.26 -30.75
N HIS A 18 -10.31 6.97 -31.66
CA HIS A 18 -9.25 6.37 -32.48
C HIS A 18 -7.99 6.00 -31.67
N GLN A 19 -7.64 6.79 -30.65
CA GLN A 19 -6.53 6.43 -29.74
C GLN A 19 -6.87 5.23 -28.85
N GLN A 20 -8.13 5.08 -28.43
CA GLN A 20 -8.59 3.93 -27.66
C GLN A 20 -8.56 2.64 -28.51
N GLN A 21 -9.11 2.69 -29.73
CA GLN A 21 -9.10 1.55 -30.65
C GLN A 21 -7.68 1.10 -31.04
N GLY A 22 -6.75 2.04 -31.23
CA GLY A 22 -5.35 1.71 -31.50
C GLY A 22 -4.64 1.05 -30.31
N LYS A 23 -5.00 1.38 -29.06
CA LYS A 23 -4.47 0.73 -27.86
C LYS A 23 -5.06 -0.67 -27.66
N ASP A 24 -6.35 -0.85 -27.92
CA ASP A 24 -7.00 -2.15 -27.80
C ASP A 24 -6.45 -3.15 -28.83
N GLU A 25 -6.15 -2.70 -30.05
CA GLU A 25 -5.59 -3.55 -31.12
C GLU A 25 -4.14 -3.98 -30.85
N VAL A 26 -3.32 -3.09 -30.25
CA VAL A 26 -1.94 -3.42 -29.81
C VAL A 26 -1.97 -4.43 -28.66
N THR A 27 -2.84 -4.21 -27.67
CA THR A 27 -3.00 -5.11 -26.51
C THR A 27 -3.48 -6.49 -26.94
N HIS A 28 -4.40 -6.55 -27.92
CA HIS A 28 -4.92 -7.83 -28.42
C HIS A 28 -3.87 -8.64 -29.20
N LYS A 29 -2.90 -7.96 -29.81
CA LYS A 29 -1.79 -8.57 -30.55
C LYS A 29 -0.71 -9.12 -29.60
N GLU A 30 -0.37 -8.37 -28.55
CA GLU A 30 0.55 -8.81 -27.50
C GLU A 30 0.00 -10.04 -26.74
N VAL A 31 -1.31 -10.07 -26.46
CA VAL A 31 -1.95 -11.23 -25.80
C VAL A 31 -1.90 -12.48 -26.70
N LYS A 32 -2.04 -12.34 -28.02
CA LYS A 32 -1.94 -13.47 -28.96
C LYS A 32 -0.51 -14.01 -29.08
N GLU A 33 0.49 -13.14 -29.08
CA GLU A 33 1.90 -13.54 -29.11
C GLU A 33 2.31 -14.26 -27.81
N LEU A 34 1.85 -13.76 -26.65
CA LEU A 34 2.08 -14.41 -25.36
C LEU A 34 1.39 -15.78 -25.24
N GLN A 35 0.20 -15.95 -25.84
CA GLN A 35 -0.48 -17.23 -25.88
C GLN A 35 0.24 -18.24 -26.78
N GLN A 36 0.69 -17.82 -27.95
CA GLN A 36 1.49 -18.68 -28.85
C GLN A 36 2.83 -19.10 -28.21
N GLU A 37 3.47 -18.22 -27.44
CA GLU A 37 4.70 -18.55 -26.73
C GLU A 37 4.44 -19.58 -25.60
N LYS A 38 3.33 -19.46 -24.87
CA LYS A 38 2.90 -20.44 -23.86
C LYS A 38 2.63 -21.81 -24.48
N ASP A 39 1.86 -21.87 -25.56
CA ASP A 39 1.51 -23.12 -26.23
C ASP A 39 2.76 -23.83 -26.77
N SER A 40 3.73 -23.07 -27.30
CA SER A 40 5.02 -23.62 -27.77
C SER A 40 5.90 -24.19 -26.66
N LYS A 41 5.87 -23.59 -25.45
CA LYS A 41 6.61 -24.07 -24.28
C LYS A 41 5.95 -25.29 -23.64
N GLN A 42 4.64 -25.43 -23.78
CA GLN A 42 3.87 -26.57 -23.29
C GLN A 42 4.10 -27.80 -24.18
N GLN A 43 4.16 -27.60 -25.51
CA GLN A 43 4.48 -28.66 -26.47
C GLN A 43 5.92 -29.22 -26.30
N ARG A 44 6.91 -28.35 -26.02
CA ARG A 44 8.29 -28.80 -25.77
C ARG A 44 8.43 -29.61 -24.48
N LYS A 45 7.60 -29.35 -23.46
CA LYS A 45 7.57 -30.12 -22.21
C LYS A 45 6.91 -31.49 -22.37
N SER A 46 5.90 -31.63 -23.23
CA SER A 46 5.29 -32.93 -23.52
C SER A 46 6.22 -33.84 -24.32
N ASP A 47 7.01 -33.28 -25.23
CA ASP A 47 7.94 -34.06 -26.06
C ASP A 47 9.15 -34.55 -25.24
N GLU A 48 9.66 -33.76 -24.28
CA GLU A 48 10.73 -34.19 -23.35
C GLU A 48 10.28 -35.27 -22.33
N GLN A 49 8.97 -35.39 -22.07
CA GLN A 49 8.42 -36.45 -21.21
C GLN A 49 8.21 -37.76 -21.96
N HIS A 50 8.02 -37.72 -23.28
CA HIS A 50 7.81 -38.94 -24.08
C HIS A 50 9.12 -39.67 -24.43
N GLU A 51 10.28 -39.00 -24.35
CA GLU A 51 11.59 -39.58 -24.71
C GLU A 51 12.30 -40.31 -23.54
N LYS A 52 11.70 -40.36 -22.34
CA LYS A 52 12.29 -41.04 -21.17
C LYS A 52 11.74 -42.44 -20.87
N ASP A 53 10.72 -42.90 -21.57
CA ASP A 53 10.04 -44.18 -21.32
C ASP A 53 10.18 -45.18 -22.47
N GLU A 54 11.36 -45.31 -23.08
CA GLU A 54 11.67 -46.47 -23.94
C GLU A 54 13.09 -46.99 -23.72
N LYS A 55 13.20 -48.14 -23.04
CA LYS A 55 14.29 -49.11 -23.27
C LYS A 55 13.77 -50.56 -23.18
N PRO A 56 14.33 -51.50 -23.97
CA PRO A 56 13.67 -52.75 -24.29
C PRO A 56 14.23 -53.98 -23.54
N GLY A 57 13.31 -54.89 -23.20
CA GLY A 57 13.34 -56.35 -23.34
C GLY A 57 14.53 -57.18 -22.82
N GLU A 58 14.22 -58.18 -21.99
CA GLU A 58 14.92 -59.47 -21.96
C GLU A 58 13.94 -60.61 -21.66
N GLU A 59 14.23 -61.74 -22.30
CA GLU A 59 13.41 -62.93 -22.56
C GLU A 59 13.32 -63.88 -21.34
N ASP A 60 12.25 -64.66 -21.18
CA ASP A 60 12.20 -66.07 -21.63
C ASP A 60 11.11 -66.94 -20.94
N GLU A 61 10.61 -67.85 -21.76
CA GLU A 61 10.13 -69.23 -21.50
C GLU A 61 8.88 -69.57 -20.64
N GLN A 62 7.88 -70.10 -21.38
CA GLN A 62 7.27 -71.45 -21.25
C GLN A 62 6.49 -71.84 -19.97
N LEU A 63 5.17 -72.07 -20.10
CA LEU A 63 4.52 -73.41 -20.19
C LEU A 63 2.99 -73.38 -19.98
N GLU A 64 2.37 -74.41 -20.55
CA GLU A 64 0.96 -74.72 -20.74
C GLU A 64 0.08 -74.82 -19.47
N GLY A 65 -1.24 -74.70 -19.66
CA GLY A 65 -2.23 -75.18 -18.71
C GLY A 65 -3.65 -74.68 -18.95
N GLU A 66 -4.51 -75.57 -19.44
CA GLU A 66 -5.95 -75.38 -19.63
C GLU A 66 -6.73 -75.09 -18.32
N ASP A 67 -7.96 -74.63 -18.53
CA ASP A 67 -9.20 -75.07 -17.88
C ASP A 67 -9.99 -74.08 -16.97
N LYS A 68 -11.21 -73.83 -17.46
CA LYS A 68 -12.52 -73.69 -16.78
C LYS A 68 -12.90 -72.41 -16.03
N ALA A 69 -14.09 -71.97 -16.43
CA ALA A 69 -14.95 -71.00 -15.81
C ALA A 69 -15.35 -71.35 -14.37
N SER A 70 -15.45 -70.32 -13.53
CA SER A 70 -16.50 -70.18 -12.53
C SER A 70 -16.67 -68.72 -12.13
N GLU A 71 -17.87 -68.18 -12.32
CA GLU A 71 -18.32 -66.92 -11.75
C GLU A 71 -18.38 -67.01 -10.22
N ALA A 72 -17.82 -66.02 -9.51
CA ALA A 72 -18.26 -65.61 -8.18
C ALA A 72 -17.72 -64.19 -7.89
N GLY A 73 -18.60 -63.32 -7.39
CA GLY A 73 -18.38 -61.87 -7.31
C GLY A 73 -17.27 -61.38 -6.37
N GLY A 74 -16.86 -60.13 -6.62
CA GLY A 74 -15.97 -59.35 -5.77
C GLY A 74 -15.72 -57.96 -6.38
N GLU A 75 -16.37 -56.93 -5.85
CA GLU A 75 -16.07 -55.52 -6.13
C GLU A 75 -14.63 -55.16 -5.70
N GLN A 76 -13.86 -54.64 -6.66
CA GLN A 76 -12.80 -53.62 -6.57
C GLN A 76 -11.88 -53.58 -5.31
N PRO A 77 -10.65 -54.12 -5.40
CA PRO A 77 -9.58 -53.88 -4.42
C PRO A 77 -8.70 -52.65 -4.74
N VAL A 78 -8.81 -52.07 -5.94
CA VAL A 78 -7.86 -51.05 -6.44
C VAL A 78 -8.17 -49.66 -5.91
N GLN A 79 -9.44 -49.23 -5.91
CA GLN A 79 -9.84 -47.90 -5.42
C GLN A 79 -9.60 -47.72 -3.91
N LYS A 80 -9.77 -48.78 -3.12
CA LYS A 80 -9.58 -48.74 -1.66
C LYS A 80 -8.12 -48.54 -1.26
N ASN A 81 -7.17 -49.00 -2.09
CA ASN A 81 -5.74 -48.81 -1.87
C ASN A 81 -5.28 -47.41 -2.28
N GLU A 82 -5.83 -46.83 -3.35
CA GLU A 82 -5.54 -45.45 -3.76
C GLU A 82 -6.06 -44.43 -2.75
N GLU A 83 -7.28 -44.59 -2.25
CA GLU A 83 -7.84 -43.73 -1.19
C GLU A 83 -7.02 -43.82 0.11
N GLN A 84 -6.60 -45.03 0.51
CA GLN A 84 -5.73 -45.20 1.68
C GLN A 84 -4.33 -44.62 1.49
N HIS A 85 -3.80 -44.64 0.26
CA HIS A 85 -2.50 -44.05 -0.04
C HIS A 85 -2.55 -42.54 -0.07
N GLN A 86 -3.59 -41.95 -0.68
CA GLN A 86 -3.86 -40.52 -0.65
C GLN A 86 -4.10 -40.04 0.78
N HIS A 87 -4.86 -40.79 1.59
CA HIS A 87 -5.13 -40.44 2.98
C HIS A 87 -3.85 -40.47 3.84
N LYS A 88 -2.95 -41.45 3.62
CA LYS A 88 -1.64 -41.50 4.29
C LYS A 88 -0.70 -40.38 3.84
N GLN A 89 -0.67 -40.03 2.56
CA GLN A 89 0.12 -38.91 2.05
C GLN A 89 -0.38 -37.58 2.61
N HIS A 90 -1.70 -37.38 2.67
CA HIS A 90 -2.31 -36.20 3.27
C HIS A 90 -1.98 -36.12 4.77
N GLN A 91 -2.06 -37.23 5.51
CA GLN A 91 -1.66 -37.28 6.93
C GLN A 91 -0.16 -37.01 7.14
N GLN A 92 0.72 -37.49 6.26
CA GLN A 92 2.16 -37.22 6.34
C GLN A 92 2.50 -35.76 6.01
N GLN A 93 1.91 -35.16 4.98
CA GLN A 93 2.05 -33.74 4.69
C GLN A 93 1.54 -32.87 5.85
N HIS A 94 0.41 -33.26 6.44
CA HIS A 94 -0.18 -32.54 7.58
C HIS A 94 0.68 -32.67 8.85
N GLN A 95 1.31 -33.83 9.10
CA GLN A 95 2.27 -34.00 10.19
C GLN A 95 3.58 -33.22 9.97
N MET A 96 4.06 -33.12 8.73
CA MET A 96 5.24 -32.34 8.37
C MET A 96 5.01 -30.82 8.51
N GLN A 97 3.82 -30.31 8.15
CA GLN A 97 3.46 -28.91 8.38
C GLN A 97 3.43 -28.56 9.87
N LYS A 98 2.95 -29.46 10.73
CA LYS A 98 2.87 -29.25 12.19
C LYS A 98 4.23 -29.07 12.89
N HIS A 99 5.34 -29.43 12.24
CA HIS A 99 6.71 -29.27 12.78
C HIS A 99 7.47 -28.07 12.18
N ARG A 100 6.90 -27.36 11.21
CA ARG A 100 7.49 -26.13 10.66
C ARG A 100 7.12 -24.94 11.53
N ARG A 101 8.01 -23.95 11.60
CA ARG A 101 7.69 -22.66 12.23
C ARG A 101 6.53 -22.02 11.45
N PRO A 102 5.60 -21.33 12.10
CA PRO A 102 4.47 -20.72 11.42
C PRO A 102 4.90 -19.49 10.62
N ASN A 103 4.21 -19.22 9.53
CA ASN A 103 4.23 -17.92 8.88
C ASN A 103 3.57 -16.89 9.79
N VAL A 104 3.93 -15.62 9.63
CA VAL A 104 3.37 -14.51 10.40
C VAL A 104 2.85 -13.46 9.44
N VAL A 105 1.58 -13.09 9.59
CA VAL A 105 0.93 -12.02 8.81
C VAL A 105 0.36 -11.01 9.79
N VAL A 106 0.83 -9.78 9.72
CA VAL A 106 0.33 -8.66 10.53
C VAL A 106 -0.36 -7.67 9.60
N LEU A 107 -1.65 -7.44 9.86
CA LEU A 107 -2.54 -6.57 9.10
C LEU A 107 -2.84 -5.33 9.94
N VAL A 108 -2.36 -4.17 9.53
CA VAL A 108 -2.50 -2.90 10.27
C VAL A 108 -3.39 -1.94 9.50
N ALA A 109 -4.55 -1.63 10.05
CA ALA A 109 -5.41 -0.55 9.61
C ALA A 109 -4.89 0.81 10.13
N ASP A 110 -5.21 1.88 9.39
CA ASP A 110 -4.85 3.26 9.71
C ASP A 110 -6.10 4.01 10.16
N ASP A 111 -6.11 4.61 11.36
CA ASP A 111 -7.24 5.38 11.90
C ASP A 111 -8.57 4.60 12.06
N LEU A 112 -8.54 3.26 12.11
CA LEU A 112 -9.75 2.46 12.30
C LEU A 112 -10.18 2.47 13.77
N GLY A 113 -11.41 2.92 14.02
CA GLY A 113 -12.01 2.89 15.35
C GLY A 113 -12.50 1.49 15.75
N ILE A 114 -12.42 1.19 17.05
CA ILE A 114 -12.88 -0.11 17.59
C ILE A 114 -14.38 -0.34 17.33
N GLY A 115 -15.19 0.71 17.19
CA GLY A 115 -16.63 0.61 16.92
C GLY A 115 -16.99 0.52 15.45
N ASP A 116 -16.02 0.48 14.53
CA ASP A 116 -16.28 0.44 13.09
C ASP A 116 -16.59 -0.97 12.57
N LEU A 117 -16.09 -1.99 13.26
CA LEU A 117 -16.19 -3.39 12.84
C LEU A 117 -17.47 -4.07 13.32
N GLY A 118 -18.01 -4.98 12.50
CA GLY A 118 -19.21 -5.75 12.81
C GLY A 118 -19.04 -6.61 14.06
N CYS A 119 -17.90 -7.29 14.15
CA CYS A 119 -17.47 -8.07 15.29
C CYS A 119 -17.21 -7.24 16.55
N TYR A 120 -17.28 -5.91 16.51
CA TYR A 120 -17.25 -5.06 17.72
C TYR A 120 -18.57 -4.30 17.95
N GLY A 121 -19.62 -4.61 17.17
CA GLY A 121 -20.99 -4.14 17.39
C GLY A 121 -21.52 -3.21 16.31
N ASN A 122 -20.75 -2.88 15.26
CA ASN A 122 -21.27 -2.10 14.14
C ASN A 122 -22.30 -2.93 13.34
N THR A 123 -23.45 -2.36 13.01
CA THR A 123 -24.52 -3.07 12.25
C THR A 123 -24.72 -2.52 10.83
N THR A 124 -23.86 -1.59 10.42
CA THR A 124 -24.08 -0.75 9.24
C THR A 124 -22.91 -0.72 8.27
N ILE A 125 -21.67 -0.85 8.76
CA ILE A 125 -20.48 -1.04 7.94
C ILE A 125 -20.27 -2.55 7.73
N ASN A 126 -20.13 -2.98 6.49
CA ASN A 126 -20.05 -4.39 6.14
C ASN A 126 -18.61 -4.91 6.19
N THR A 127 -18.24 -5.60 7.28
CA THR A 127 -16.87 -6.14 7.49
C THR A 127 -16.83 -7.67 7.62
N PRO A 128 -17.40 -8.42 6.66
CA PRO A 128 -17.60 -9.86 6.80
C PRO A 128 -16.29 -10.67 6.91
N ASN A 129 -15.19 -10.22 6.30
CA ASN A 129 -13.93 -10.96 6.31
C ASN A 129 -13.21 -10.81 7.65
N ILE A 130 -13.15 -9.60 8.19
CA ILE A 130 -12.62 -9.34 9.53
C ILE A 130 -13.50 -10.01 10.59
N ASP A 131 -14.83 -9.99 10.40
CA ASP A 131 -15.77 -10.68 11.29
C ASP A 131 -15.58 -12.20 11.25
N ARG A 132 -15.27 -12.75 10.09
CA ARG A 132 -14.90 -14.16 9.93
C ARG A 132 -13.61 -14.47 10.67
N LEU A 133 -12.56 -13.66 10.49
CA LEU A 133 -11.29 -13.80 11.20
C LEU A 133 -11.48 -13.78 12.73
N ALA A 134 -12.32 -12.89 13.23
CA ALA A 134 -12.65 -12.82 14.67
C ALA A 134 -13.45 -14.03 15.17
N ARG A 135 -14.29 -14.64 14.33
CA ARG A 135 -15.10 -15.82 14.66
C ARG A 135 -14.29 -17.11 14.65
N GLU A 136 -13.30 -17.19 13.77
CA GLU A 136 -12.42 -18.35 13.60
C GLU A 136 -11.16 -18.28 14.49
N GLY A 137 -10.90 -17.13 15.11
CA GLY A 137 -9.74 -16.88 15.96
C GLY A 137 -10.07 -16.28 17.34
N VAL A 138 -9.15 -15.45 17.84
CA VAL A 138 -9.29 -14.75 19.12
C VAL A 138 -9.58 -13.27 18.87
N ARG A 139 -10.67 -12.77 19.45
CA ARG A 139 -11.03 -11.34 19.44
C ARG A 139 -10.65 -10.67 20.75
N LEU A 140 -9.75 -9.68 20.69
CA LEU A 140 -9.28 -8.94 21.86
C LEU A 140 -10.20 -7.76 22.20
N SER A 141 -10.90 -7.80 23.33
CA SER A 141 -11.74 -6.68 23.77
C SER A 141 -10.97 -5.53 24.44
N HIS A 142 -9.70 -5.78 24.82
CA HIS A 142 -8.83 -4.84 25.52
C HIS A 142 -7.44 -4.82 24.87
N HIS A 143 -7.39 -4.38 23.61
CA HIS A 143 -6.15 -4.15 22.89
C HIS A 143 -5.79 -2.67 22.90
N LEU A 144 -4.59 -2.33 23.38
CA LEU A 144 -4.19 -0.94 23.64
C LEU A 144 -2.99 -0.57 22.76
N SER A 145 -3.19 0.41 21.89
CA SER A 145 -2.07 1.02 21.17
C SER A 145 -1.17 1.80 22.13
N ALA A 146 0.14 1.76 21.90
CA ALA A 146 1.13 2.45 22.73
C ALA A 146 1.09 3.99 22.59
N ALA A 147 0.42 4.51 21.54
CA ALA A 147 0.25 5.93 21.31
C ALA A 147 -1.00 6.24 20.48
N ALA A 148 -1.54 7.46 20.64
CA ALA A 148 -2.70 7.94 19.88
C ALA A 148 -2.35 8.59 18.53
N TYR A 149 -1.18 8.24 17.96
CA TYR A 149 -0.67 8.77 16.68
C TYR A 149 0.08 7.68 15.90
N CYS A 150 0.08 7.80 14.56
CA CYS A 150 0.61 6.79 13.66
C CYS A 150 2.09 6.44 13.91
N THR A 151 3.02 7.40 13.75
CA THR A 151 4.48 7.16 13.86
C THR A 151 4.87 6.50 15.19
N PRO A 152 4.51 7.05 16.38
CA PRO A 152 4.89 6.42 17.64
C PRO A 152 4.24 5.05 17.85
N SER A 153 2.98 4.87 17.46
CA SER A 153 2.31 3.57 17.58
C SER A 153 2.99 2.49 16.73
N ARG A 154 3.24 2.79 15.45
CA ARG A 154 3.91 1.86 14.52
C ARG A 154 5.32 1.51 14.98
N ALA A 155 6.05 2.49 15.52
CA ALA A 155 7.36 2.25 16.11
C ALA A 155 7.27 1.27 17.29
N ALA A 156 6.29 1.47 18.17
CA ALA A 156 6.09 0.61 19.33
C ALA A 156 5.63 -0.80 18.95
N LEU A 157 4.77 -0.92 17.92
CA LEU A 157 4.34 -2.20 17.38
C LEU A 157 5.54 -3.02 16.88
N LEU A 158 6.45 -2.40 16.14
CA LEU A 158 7.60 -3.11 15.57
C LEU A 158 8.71 -3.36 16.59
N THR A 159 8.90 -2.50 17.59
CA THR A 159 10.01 -2.62 18.56
C THR A 159 9.62 -3.26 19.90
N ALA A 160 8.31 -3.43 20.14
CA ALA A 160 7.75 -3.79 21.45
C ALA A 160 8.21 -2.87 22.60
N ARG A 161 8.51 -1.60 22.28
CA ARG A 161 9.04 -0.61 23.22
C ARG A 161 8.19 0.66 23.20
N TYR A 162 8.09 1.32 24.36
CA TYR A 162 7.36 2.58 24.45
C TYR A 162 8.05 3.67 23.62
N PRO A 163 7.29 4.51 22.87
CA PRO A 163 7.83 5.58 22.03
C PRO A 163 8.77 6.55 22.76
N ALA A 164 8.54 6.76 24.05
CA ALA A 164 9.39 7.59 24.91
C ALA A 164 10.84 7.09 25.04
N ARG A 165 11.12 5.82 24.78
CA ARG A 165 12.47 5.25 24.91
C ARG A 165 13.43 5.73 23.82
N TYR A 166 12.91 6.21 22.71
CA TYR A 166 13.69 6.65 21.55
C TYR A 166 13.22 8.00 21.01
N GLY A 167 12.58 8.82 21.86
CA GLY A 167 12.33 10.24 21.58
C GLY A 167 11.13 10.54 20.68
N LEU A 168 10.22 9.58 20.46
CA LEU A 168 8.96 9.83 19.75
C LEU A 168 7.84 10.25 20.73
N VAL A 169 8.03 11.40 21.37
CA VAL A 169 7.07 12.01 22.31
C VAL A 169 6.71 13.41 21.81
N ALA A 170 5.48 13.84 22.07
CA ALA A 170 5.04 15.18 21.74
C ALA A 170 5.84 16.25 22.50
N GLU A 171 6.53 17.12 21.79
CA GLU A 171 7.03 18.38 22.33
C GLU A 171 6.18 19.54 21.80
N GLU A 172 5.97 20.56 22.63
CA GLU A 172 5.14 21.71 22.28
C GLU A 172 5.66 22.40 21.02
N GLY A 173 4.81 22.52 20.01
CA GLY A 173 5.18 23.13 18.73
C GLY A 173 5.97 22.22 17.79
N THR A 174 6.01 20.90 18.02
CA THR A 174 6.57 19.92 17.07
C THR A 174 5.55 18.84 16.70
N PRO A 175 5.49 18.41 15.43
CA PRO A 175 4.63 17.30 15.06
C PRO A 175 5.17 15.99 15.68
N THR A 176 4.30 15.23 16.34
CA THR A 176 4.58 13.89 16.89
C THR A 176 4.78 12.82 15.83
N VAL A 177 4.43 13.14 14.59
CA VAL A 177 4.48 12.28 13.42
C VAL A 177 5.44 12.84 12.39
N ILE A 178 5.99 11.95 11.57
CA ILE A 178 6.84 12.36 10.46
C ILE A 178 5.93 12.95 9.38
N VAL A 179 6.17 14.20 8.98
CA VAL A 179 5.32 14.91 8.01
C VAL A 179 5.93 15.03 6.62
N HIS A 180 7.21 14.70 6.47
CA HIS A 180 7.95 14.79 5.20
C HIS A 180 8.73 13.51 4.93
N VAL A 181 8.68 13.01 3.69
CA VAL A 181 9.49 11.87 3.24
C VAL A 181 10.99 12.17 3.39
N ALA A 182 11.39 13.41 3.07
CA ALA A 182 12.77 13.88 3.18
C ALA A 182 13.22 14.17 4.62
N SER A 183 12.40 13.86 5.63
CA SER A 183 12.78 14.01 7.02
C SER A 183 13.98 13.11 7.36
N LYS A 184 14.93 13.66 8.10
CA LYS A 184 16.03 12.89 8.70
C LYS A 184 15.58 12.10 9.93
N VAL A 185 14.42 12.43 10.47
CA VAL A 185 13.83 11.74 11.62
C VAL A 185 13.23 10.42 11.14
N GLY A 186 13.48 9.36 11.90
CA GLY A 186 12.95 8.03 11.65
C GLY A 186 13.32 7.10 12.80
N LEU A 187 12.80 5.88 12.77
CA LEU A 187 13.12 4.86 13.78
C LEU A 187 14.65 4.73 13.92
N PRO A 188 15.22 4.74 15.14
CA PRO A 188 16.66 4.57 15.32
C PRO A 188 17.16 3.21 14.80
N LEU A 189 18.36 3.20 14.23
CA LEU A 189 18.92 1.99 13.60
C LEU A 189 19.36 0.93 14.60
N ASP A 190 19.54 1.31 15.85
CA ASP A 190 19.88 0.44 16.97
C ASP A 190 18.65 -0.25 17.60
N GLU A 191 17.43 0.15 17.21
CA GLU A 191 16.21 -0.50 17.65
C GLU A 191 15.97 -1.79 16.86
N VAL A 192 15.83 -2.90 17.60
CA VAL A 192 15.53 -4.21 17.03
C VAL A 192 14.03 -4.29 16.77
N THR A 193 13.66 -4.38 15.50
CA THR A 193 12.27 -4.60 15.10
C THR A 193 11.90 -6.09 15.09
N LEU A 194 10.60 -6.37 15.08
CA LEU A 194 10.06 -7.70 14.87
C LEU A 194 10.57 -8.31 13.55
N ALA A 195 10.65 -7.52 12.47
CA ALA A 195 11.23 -7.95 11.20
C ALA A 195 12.72 -8.31 11.34
N THR A 196 13.50 -7.52 12.08
CA THR A 196 14.93 -7.82 12.34
C THR A 196 15.08 -9.14 13.10
N ALA A 197 14.27 -9.35 14.14
CA ALA A 197 14.28 -10.58 14.92
C ALA A 197 13.85 -11.81 14.09
N LEU A 198 12.81 -11.68 13.25
CA LEU A 198 12.33 -12.76 12.39
C LEU A 198 13.31 -13.06 11.24
N SER A 199 13.89 -12.04 10.62
CA SER A 199 14.95 -12.19 9.62
C SER A 199 16.16 -12.96 10.20
N ALA A 200 16.59 -12.62 11.43
CA ALA A 200 17.64 -13.37 12.14
C ALA A 200 17.24 -14.82 12.46
N ALA A 201 15.94 -15.12 12.52
CA ALA A 201 15.38 -16.46 12.67
C ALA A 201 15.13 -17.16 11.31
N ASN A 202 15.70 -16.64 10.21
CA ASN A 202 15.61 -17.16 8.84
C ASN A 202 14.18 -17.11 8.25
N TYR A 203 13.44 -16.04 8.56
CA TYR A 203 12.19 -15.72 7.88
C TYR A 203 12.44 -14.85 6.64
N THR A 204 11.66 -15.08 5.59
CA THR A 204 11.53 -14.10 4.50
C THR A 204 10.54 -13.02 4.91
N THR A 205 10.96 -11.77 4.98
CA THR A 205 10.18 -10.67 5.53
C THR A 205 9.88 -9.59 4.49
N ALA A 206 8.62 -9.18 4.42
CA ALA A 206 8.14 -8.17 3.50
C ALA A 206 7.24 -7.15 4.21
N ALA A 207 7.38 -5.88 3.86
CA ALA A 207 6.49 -4.80 4.26
C ALA A 207 5.69 -4.31 3.05
N VAL A 208 4.38 -4.15 3.20
CA VAL A 208 3.51 -3.62 2.15
C VAL A 208 2.64 -2.50 2.71
N GLY A 209 2.55 -1.40 1.97
CA GLY A 209 1.73 -0.22 2.31
C GLY A 209 2.44 0.82 3.19
N LYS A 210 1.76 1.37 4.20
CA LYS A 210 2.25 2.54 4.95
C LYS A 210 3.38 2.19 5.92
N TRP A 211 4.55 2.82 5.74
CA TRP A 211 5.69 2.71 6.65
C TRP A 211 5.64 3.73 7.80
N HIS A 212 5.74 5.02 7.46
CA HIS A 212 5.62 6.15 8.38
C HIS A 212 6.62 6.18 9.56
N LEU A 213 7.79 5.56 9.38
CA LEU A 213 8.90 5.53 10.35
C LEU A 213 10.20 6.10 9.79
N GLY A 214 10.10 6.89 8.71
CA GLY A 214 11.22 7.60 8.08
C GLY A 214 11.95 6.77 7.03
N GLN A 215 12.32 7.40 5.92
CA GLN A 215 12.97 6.73 4.80
C GLN A 215 14.50 6.77 4.85
N ARG A 216 15.07 7.74 5.60
CA ARG A 216 16.52 7.95 5.77
C ARG A 216 17.30 7.89 4.45
N CYS A 217 16.89 8.71 3.49
CA CYS A 217 17.64 8.88 2.24
C CYS A 217 18.95 9.64 2.45
N GLY A 218 20.01 9.21 1.76
CA GLY A 218 21.25 9.95 1.59
C GLY A 218 21.07 11.23 0.78
N LEU A 219 22.15 12.02 0.69
CA LEU A 219 22.15 13.25 -0.09
C LEU A 219 21.77 12.96 -1.55
N LEU A 220 20.87 13.76 -2.13
CA LEU A 220 20.32 13.56 -3.49
C LEU A 220 19.45 12.31 -3.68
N GLY A 221 18.94 11.70 -2.60
CA GLY A 221 18.04 10.54 -2.70
C GLY A 221 18.75 9.22 -2.98
N GLN A 222 20.07 9.16 -2.74
CA GLN A 222 20.82 7.90 -2.79
C GLN A 222 20.54 7.09 -1.52
N ASP A 223 20.53 5.76 -1.61
CA ASP A 223 20.46 4.87 -0.44
C ASP A 223 19.19 5.07 0.43
N CYS A 224 18.01 5.14 -0.20
CA CYS A 224 16.71 5.29 0.47
C CYS A 224 16.19 3.95 1.03
N ARG A 225 16.92 3.34 1.96
CA ARG A 225 16.64 1.98 2.45
C ARG A 225 15.53 1.85 3.49
N GLY A 226 14.95 2.93 4.01
CA GLY A 226 13.76 2.93 4.88
C GLY A 226 13.47 1.62 5.66
N PRO A 227 12.42 0.85 5.30
CA PRO A 227 12.08 -0.42 5.96
C PRO A 227 13.20 -1.49 5.94
N GLN A 228 14.01 -1.54 4.89
CA GLN A 228 15.09 -2.52 4.75
C GLN A 228 16.24 -2.30 5.75
N LEU A 229 16.38 -1.10 6.30
CA LEU A 229 17.27 -0.85 7.44
C LEU A 229 16.76 -1.49 8.74
N HIS A 230 15.51 -1.92 8.76
CA HIS A 230 14.81 -2.44 9.93
C HIS A 230 14.34 -3.88 9.71
N GLY A 231 15.11 -4.65 8.95
CA GLY A 231 14.97 -6.11 8.86
C GLY A 231 14.03 -6.62 7.76
N PHE A 232 13.33 -5.75 7.04
CA PHE A 232 12.52 -6.14 5.88
C PHE A 232 13.41 -6.44 4.66
N GLN A 233 13.21 -7.57 3.96
CA GLN A 233 13.96 -7.87 2.73
C GLN A 233 13.34 -7.19 1.51
N SER A 234 12.02 -6.99 1.51
CA SER A 234 11.31 -6.29 0.44
C SER A 234 10.31 -5.27 1.00
N PHE A 235 10.11 -4.20 0.25
CA PHE A 235 9.12 -3.17 0.57
C PHE A 235 8.34 -2.74 -0.69
N TYR A 236 7.02 -2.66 -0.58
CA TYR A 236 6.18 -2.05 -1.60
C TYR A 236 5.12 -1.17 -0.96
N GLY A 237 5.25 0.15 -1.04
CA GLY A 237 4.29 1.01 -0.37
C GLY A 237 4.70 2.47 -0.20
N LEU A 238 4.09 3.10 0.80
CA LEU A 238 4.20 4.53 1.07
C LEU A 238 5.22 4.76 2.19
N PRO A 239 6.28 5.55 1.99
CA PRO A 239 7.21 5.88 3.05
C PRO A 239 6.59 6.77 4.14
N LEU A 240 5.54 7.52 3.79
CA LEU A 240 4.80 8.46 4.64
C LEU A 240 3.32 8.03 4.78
N SER A 241 2.58 8.68 5.68
CA SER A 241 1.13 8.68 5.67
C SER A 241 0.53 9.32 4.42
N LEU A 242 -0.69 8.95 4.09
CA LEU A 242 -1.51 9.76 3.19
C LEU A 242 -1.81 11.11 3.82
N LEU A 243 -1.86 12.13 2.97
CA LEU A 243 -2.22 13.50 3.33
C LEU A 243 -3.40 13.93 2.48
N ASN A 244 -4.22 14.86 2.98
CA ASN A 244 -5.38 15.36 2.25
C ASN A 244 -4.97 15.99 0.91
N GLU A 245 -3.82 16.65 0.92
CA GLU A 245 -3.17 17.33 -0.20
C GLU A 245 -2.74 16.36 -1.32
N MET A 246 -2.81 15.05 -1.11
CA MET A 246 -2.57 14.08 -2.19
C MET A 246 -3.80 13.91 -3.10
N ALA A 247 -4.99 14.29 -2.64
CA ALA A 247 -6.23 14.25 -3.41
C ALA A 247 -6.52 15.60 -4.10
N GLY A 248 -7.17 15.54 -5.25
CA GLY A 248 -7.55 16.73 -6.01
C GLY A 248 -6.37 17.41 -6.71
N ASP A 249 -6.65 18.51 -7.40
CA ASP A 249 -5.64 19.31 -8.09
C ASP A 249 -5.33 20.58 -7.32
N HIS A 250 -4.03 20.82 -7.11
CA HIS A 250 -3.55 22.00 -6.40
C HIS A 250 -2.82 22.93 -7.35
N PRO A 251 -3.13 24.23 -7.34
CA PRO A 251 -2.41 25.19 -8.15
C PRO A 251 -0.96 25.28 -7.65
N PHE A 252 -0.01 25.28 -8.59
CA PHE A 252 1.40 25.47 -8.26
C PHE A 252 1.60 26.82 -7.55
N TRP A 253 0.95 27.87 -8.05
CA TRP A 253 1.00 29.19 -7.47
C TRP A 253 -0.30 29.54 -6.75
N ILE A 254 -0.19 29.89 -5.46
CA ILE A 254 -1.31 30.43 -4.68
C ILE A 254 -1.09 31.93 -4.54
N PHE A 255 -2.06 32.72 -4.99
CA PHE A 255 -2.00 34.19 -5.00
C PHE A 255 -3.16 34.79 -4.22
N PRO A 256 -3.16 34.72 -2.89
CA PRO A 256 -4.18 35.37 -2.09
C PRO A 256 -3.89 36.88 -2.13
N LEU A 257 -4.45 37.59 -3.13
CA LEU A 257 -4.33 39.04 -3.20
C LEU A 257 -5.01 39.76 -2.02
N SER A 258 -5.74 39.03 -1.19
CA SER A 258 -6.22 39.47 0.12
C SER A 258 -5.09 39.62 1.15
N ASP A 259 -3.96 38.94 0.98
CA ASP A 259 -2.82 38.99 1.90
C ASP A 259 -1.92 40.21 1.57
N PRO A 260 -1.71 41.13 2.53
CA PRO A 260 -0.88 42.32 2.34
C PRO A 260 0.55 42.03 1.85
N PHE A 261 1.12 40.90 2.25
CA PHE A 261 2.47 40.52 1.84
C PHE A 261 2.55 40.28 0.32
N TYR A 262 1.57 39.56 -0.23
CA TYR A 262 1.48 39.32 -1.68
C TYR A 262 1.25 40.61 -2.46
N GLN A 263 0.48 41.55 -1.92
CA GLN A 263 0.29 42.86 -2.55
C GLN A 263 1.61 43.64 -2.66
N VAL A 264 2.43 43.62 -1.59
CA VAL A 264 3.75 44.28 -1.59
C VAL A 264 4.69 43.60 -2.58
N LEU A 265 4.77 42.27 -2.59
CA LEU A 265 5.61 41.54 -3.53
C LEU A 265 5.24 41.82 -4.99
N VAL A 266 3.95 41.76 -5.33
CA VAL A 266 3.46 42.07 -6.68
C VAL A 266 3.81 43.51 -7.07
N SER A 267 3.63 44.47 -6.16
CA SER A 267 3.99 45.87 -6.40
C SER A 267 5.48 46.05 -6.67
N LEU A 268 6.35 45.41 -5.88
CA LEU A 268 7.80 45.43 -6.07
C LEU A 268 8.22 44.79 -7.41
N TRP A 269 7.56 43.71 -7.80
CA TRP A 269 7.78 43.05 -9.09
C TRP A 269 7.37 43.94 -10.26
N LEU A 270 6.21 44.57 -10.21
CA LEU A 270 5.74 45.49 -11.25
C LEU A 270 6.68 46.70 -11.41
N VAL A 271 7.10 47.31 -10.30
CA VAL A 271 8.07 48.41 -10.31
C VAL A 271 9.39 47.96 -10.93
N SER A 272 9.89 46.78 -10.55
CA SER A 272 11.14 46.23 -11.09
C SER A 272 11.05 45.94 -12.60
N ALA A 273 9.93 45.36 -13.05
CA ALA A 273 9.71 45.05 -14.46
C ALA A 273 9.60 46.31 -15.32
N VAL A 274 8.86 47.33 -14.88
CA VAL A 274 8.77 48.63 -15.57
C VAL A 274 10.14 49.31 -15.62
N THR A 275 10.89 49.28 -14.51
CA THR A 275 12.23 49.86 -14.45
C THR A 275 13.19 49.18 -15.43
N LEU A 276 13.16 47.84 -15.51
CA LEU A 276 13.94 47.07 -16.48
C LEU A 276 13.53 47.37 -17.93
N TRP A 277 12.23 47.52 -18.20
CA TRP A 277 11.72 47.88 -19.53
C TRP A 277 12.19 49.27 -19.96
N LEU A 278 12.20 50.26 -19.06
CA LEU A 278 12.72 51.61 -19.33
C LEU A 278 14.24 51.60 -19.55
N LEU A 279 14.97 50.71 -18.86
CA LEU A 279 16.43 50.60 -18.96
C LEU A 279 16.92 49.64 -20.06
N LYS A 280 16.01 48.96 -20.76
CA LYS A 280 16.24 48.01 -21.88
C LYS A 280 17.29 48.47 -22.90
N TRP A 281 17.42 49.78 -23.11
CA TRP A 281 18.32 50.36 -24.12
C TRP A 281 19.74 50.68 -23.60
N ARG A 282 19.99 50.62 -22.28
CA ARG A 282 21.31 50.90 -21.70
C ARG A 282 21.90 49.62 -21.11
N ARG A 283 22.91 49.04 -21.77
CA ARG A 283 23.78 47.99 -21.22
C ARG A 283 24.68 48.59 -20.13
N SER A 284 24.13 48.75 -18.94
CA SER A 284 24.81 49.31 -17.77
C SER A 284 24.80 48.30 -16.62
N VAL A 285 25.76 48.42 -15.69
CA VAL A 285 25.82 47.65 -14.44
C VAL A 285 24.48 47.65 -13.69
N VAL A 286 23.73 48.76 -13.77
CA VAL A 286 22.38 48.91 -13.20
C VAL A 286 21.40 47.84 -13.69
N THR A 287 21.43 47.49 -14.97
CA THR A 287 20.55 46.45 -15.53
C THR A 287 20.86 45.09 -14.95
N VAL A 288 22.15 44.77 -14.74
CA VAL A 288 22.58 43.51 -14.11
C VAL A 288 22.13 43.46 -12.65
N CYS A 289 22.32 44.54 -11.89
CA CYS A 289 21.87 44.63 -10.50
C CYS A 289 20.35 44.45 -10.38
N LEU A 290 19.57 45.08 -11.26
CA LEU A 290 18.11 44.95 -11.25
C LEU A 290 17.64 43.53 -11.59
N VAL A 291 18.30 42.85 -12.55
CA VAL A 291 18.03 41.45 -12.84
C VAL A 291 18.30 40.58 -11.62
N LEU A 292 19.42 40.78 -10.92
CA LEU A 292 19.74 40.06 -9.69
C LEU A 292 18.69 40.30 -8.60
N VAL A 293 18.26 41.56 -8.41
CA VAL A 293 17.19 41.89 -7.45
C VAL A 293 15.88 41.19 -7.83
N THR A 294 15.48 41.18 -9.10
CA THR A 294 14.27 40.44 -9.52
C THR A 294 14.39 38.94 -9.29
N LEU A 295 15.57 38.34 -9.49
CA LEU A 295 15.79 36.92 -9.20
C LEU A 295 15.70 36.61 -7.71
N VAL A 296 16.25 37.48 -6.85
CA VAL A 296 16.13 37.35 -5.40
C VAL A 296 14.68 37.50 -4.95
N LEU A 297 13.94 38.47 -5.50
CA LEU A 297 12.51 38.62 -5.25
C LEU A 297 11.70 37.43 -5.74
N ALA A 298 12.04 36.85 -6.89
CA ALA A 298 11.44 35.63 -7.43
C ALA A 298 11.65 34.45 -6.47
N ALA A 299 12.90 34.25 -6.01
CA ALA A 299 13.25 33.17 -5.10
C ALA A 299 12.57 33.36 -3.73
N SER A 300 12.57 34.59 -3.20
CA SER A 300 11.86 34.91 -1.95
C SER A 300 10.36 34.67 -2.07
N TRP A 301 9.77 34.97 -3.24
CA TRP A 301 8.35 34.67 -3.50
C TRP A 301 8.11 33.17 -3.54
N PHE A 302 8.90 32.41 -4.31
CA PHE A 302 8.79 30.96 -4.35
C PHE A 302 8.87 30.35 -2.95
N ILE A 303 9.85 30.77 -2.15
CA ILE A 303 10.02 30.33 -0.76
C ILE A 303 8.77 30.67 0.06
N HIS A 304 8.26 31.89 -0.02
CA HIS A 304 7.08 32.30 0.74
C HIS A 304 5.80 31.54 0.34
N THR A 305 5.60 31.27 -0.95
CA THR A 305 4.40 30.59 -1.45
C THR A 305 4.42 29.09 -1.20
N HIS A 306 5.59 28.47 -1.24
CA HIS A 306 5.73 27.02 -1.05
C HIS A 306 6.12 26.61 0.35
N TYR A 307 6.57 27.54 1.20
CA TYR A 307 6.93 27.27 2.60
C TYR A 307 6.24 28.27 3.54
N SER A 308 5.51 27.75 4.50
CA SER A 308 4.70 28.52 5.46
C SER A 308 5.52 29.10 6.62
N PHE A 309 6.64 29.79 6.36
CA PHE A 309 7.52 30.36 7.39
C PHE A 309 6.86 31.42 8.30
N HIS A 310 5.67 31.89 7.93
CA HIS A 310 4.93 33.00 8.56
C HIS A 310 3.95 32.52 9.64
N ASN A 311 3.67 31.22 9.65
CA ASN A 311 2.75 30.60 10.60
C ASN A 311 3.52 29.97 11.76
N LYS A 312 2.82 29.75 12.89
CA LYS A 312 3.38 28.98 14.01
C LYS A 312 3.81 27.56 13.61
N ILE A 313 3.29 27.07 12.48
CA ILE A 313 3.54 25.75 11.90
C ILE A 313 4.48 25.92 10.68
N TRP A 314 5.72 26.33 10.94
CA TRP A 314 6.69 26.73 9.91
C TRP A 314 7.13 25.58 8.98
N TRP A 315 6.85 24.32 9.34
CA TRP A 315 7.18 23.12 8.57
C TRP A 315 6.14 22.75 7.50
N GLN A 316 5.02 23.48 7.40
CA GLN A 316 4.04 23.28 6.34
C GLN A 316 4.59 23.75 4.99
N VAL A 317 4.37 22.94 3.96
CA VAL A 317 4.62 23.30 2.57
C VAL A 317 3.30 23.52 1.85
N SER A 318 3.33 24.03 0.62
CA SER A 318 2.09 24.17 -0.15
C SER A 318 1.48 22.80 -0.49
N PRO A 319 0.14 22.70 -0.66
CA PRO A 319 -0.51 21.45 -1.06
C PRO A 319 0.06 20.84 -2.34
N TRP A 320 0.47 21.69 -3.29
CA TRP A 320 1.19 21.23 -4.47
C TRP A 320 2.51 20.54 -4.09
N MET A 321 3.32 21.15 -3.22
CA MET A 321 4.59 20.54 -2.81
C MET A 321 4.37 19.22 -2.05
N ASP A 322 3.35 19.13 -1.19
CA ASP A 322 3.01 17.88 -0.50
C ASP A 322 2.61 16.78 -1.48
N LYS A 323 1.71 17.06 -2.43
CA LYS A 323 1.30 16.10 -3.46
C LYS A 323 2.48 15.53 -4.23
N TYR A 324 3.41 16.37 -4.66
CA TYR A 324 4.49 15.97 -5.55
C TYR A 324 5.74 15.47 -4.80
N MET A 325 6.10 16.01 -3.65
CA MET A 325 7.30 15.62 -2.91
C MET A 325 7.05 14.48 -1.92
N ASN A 326 5.87 14.47 -1.29
CA ASN A 326 5.51 13.49 -0.27
C ASN A 326 4.60 12.38 -0.81
N GLY A 327 3.80 12.65 -1.85
CA GLY A 327 2.97 11.66 -2.54
C GLY A 327 3.79 10.78 -3.48
N ILE A 328 4.47 9.78 -2.93
CA ILE A 328 5.25 8.79 -3.70
C ILE A 328 4.91 7.36 -3.32
N LEU A 329 4.99 6.45 -4.30
CA LEU A 329 4.99 5.00 -4.08
C LEU A 329 6.40 4.46 -4.32
N MET A 330 6.84 3.59 -3.41
CA MET A 330 8.16 2.97 -3.48
C MET A 330 8.06 1.47 -3.68
N HIS A 331 8.98 0.95 -4.49
CA HIS A 331 9.34 -0.46 -4.53
C HIS A 331 10.80 -0.54 -4.11
N ASP A 332 11.02 -1.10 -2.93
CA ASP A 332 12.28 -1.09 -2.22
C ASP A 332 12.84 0.34 -2.09
N GLU A 333 14.04 0.58 -2.61
CA GLU A 333 14.72 1.87 -2.55
C GLU A 333 14.29 2.84 -3.66
N LYS A 334 13.44 2.39 -4.60
CA LYS A 334 13.12 3.12 -5.82
C LYS A 334 11.72 3.71 -5.76
N VAL A 335 11.60 4.97 -6.16
CA VAL A 335 10.30 5.58 -6.46
C VAL A 335 9.77 4.98 -7.76
N VAL A 336 8.62 4.32 -7.68
CA VAL A 336 7.93 3.72 -8.84
C VAL A 336 6.76 4.56 -9.33
N GLU A 337 6.25 5.47 -8.50
CA GLU A 337 5.14 6.36 -8.84
C GLU A 337 5.28 7.70 -8.13
N GLN A 338 5.13 8.79 -8.89
CA GLN A 338 5.15 10.17 -8.40
C GLN A 338 4.50 11.10 -9.45
N PRO A 339 3.45 11.88 -9.10
CA PRO A 339 2.74 11.87 -7.82
C PRO A 339 1.96 10.56 -7.62
N LEU A 340 1.63 10.25 -6.38
CA LEU A 340 0.88 9.06 -6.00
C LEU A 340 -0.52 9.04 -6.66
N LEU A 341 -0.85 7.92 -7.31
CA LEU A 341 -2.16 7.65 -7.86
C LEU A 341 -3.02 6.93 -6.80
N LEU A 342 -4.01 7.65 -6.25
CA LEU A 342 -4.89 7.11 -5.23
C LEU A 342 -5.88 6.06 -5.80
N GLU A 343 -6.30 6.21 -7.05
CA GLU A 343 -7.18 5.24 -7.69
C GLU A 343 -6.49 3.88 -7.82
N GLY A 344 -7.12 2.83 -7.29
CA GLY A 344 -6.56 1.48 -7.32
C GLY A 344 -5.41 1.25 -6.33
N LEU A 345 -5.03 2.21 -5.49
CA LEU A 345 -3.87 2.08 -4.59
C LEU A 345 -4.03 0.89 -3.64
N SER A 346 -5.21 0.74 -3.03
CA SER A 346 -5.51 -0.37 -2.12
C SER A 346 -5.34 -1.72 -2.80
N GLN A 347 -5.91 -1.89 -4.00
CA GLN A 347 -5.81 -3.11 -4.79
C GLN A 347 -4.36 -3.42 -5.17
N ARG A 348 -3.56 -2.41 -5.51
CA ARG A 348 -2.14 -2.60 -5.83
C ARG A 348 -1.36 -3.07 -4.62
N LEU A 349 -1.61 -2.52 -3.44
CA LEU A 349 -0.98 -2.95 -2.19
C LEU A 349 -1.40 -4.37 -1.79
N VAL A 350 -2.71 -4.66 -1.80
CA VAL A 350 -3.25 -5.99 -1.50
C VAL A 350 -2.74 -7.03 -2.50
N GLY A 351 -2.78 -6.72 -3.79
CA GLY A 351 -2.27 -7.58 -4.86
C GLY A 351 -0.78 -7.92 -4.71
N HIS A 352 0.04 -6.97 -4.26
CA HIS A 352 1.45 -7.24 -3.95
C HIS A 352 1.61 -8.22 -2.78
N SER A 353 0.72 -8.16 -1.79
CA SER A 353 0.72 -9.06 -0.63
C SER A 353 0.27 -10.47 -0.99
N VAL A 354 -0.80 -10.57 -1.79
CA VAL A 354 -1.28 -11.84 -2.36
C VAL A 354 -0.18 -12.49 -3.21
N LYS A 355 0.48 -11.70 -4.07
CA LYS A 355 1.62 -12.18 -4.87
C LYS A 355 2.77 -12.67 -3.99
N PHE A 356 3.13 -11.92 -2.94
CA PHE A 356 4.17 -12.33 -2.01
C PHE A 356 3.87 -13.69 -1.35
N ILE A 357 2.64 -13.90 -0.90
CA ILE A 357 2.20 -15.19 -0.33
C ILE A 357 2.31 -16.30 -1.36
N ALA A 358 1.84 -16.08 -2.59
CA ALA A 358 1.91 -17.07 -3.66
C ALA A 358 3.36 -17.45 -4.00
N ASP A 359 4.23 -16.45 -4.17
CA ASP A 359 5.63 -16.63 -4.53
C ASP A 359 6.43 -17.42 -3.47
N HIS A 360 6.05 -17.32 -2.18
CA HIS A 360 6.75 -17.99 -1.07
C HIS A 360 5.95 -19.16 -0.48
N SER A 361 4.86 -19.58 -1.12
CA SER A 361 3.97 -20.63 -0.59
C SER A 361 4.62 -22.01 -0.48
N GLN A 362 5.60 -22.29 -1.34
CA GLN A 362 6.31 -23.57 -1.41
C GLN A 362 7.70 -23.52 -0.79
N ASP A 363 8.10 -22.38 -0.22
CA ASP A 363 9.42 -22.22 0.36
C ASP A 363 9.56 -23.04 1.66
N GLU A 364 10.78 -23.49 1.95
CA GLU A 364 11.08 -24.12 3.23
C GLU A 364 11.16 -23.09 4.37
N GLN A 365 11.48 -21.84 4.03
CA GLN A 365 11.60 -20.74 4.96
C GLN A 365 10.20 -20.17 5.27
N PRO A 366 9.83 -19.96 6.54
CA PRO A 366 8.59 -19.28 6.86
C PRO A 366 8.70 -17.80 6.47
N PHE A 367 7.57 -17.15 6.21
CA PHE A 367 7.55 -15.72 5.88
C PHE A 367 6.92 -14.86 6.97
N PHE A 368 7.31 -13.59 6.99
CA PHE A 368 6.69 -12.51 7.75
C PHE A 368 6.18 -11.44 6.79
N LEU A 369 4.86 -11.29 6.71
CA LEU A 369 4.21 -10.24 5.94
C LEU A 369 3.66 -9.17 6.89
N TYR A 370 4.19 -7.95 6.80
CA TYR A 370 3.64 -6.77 7.45
C TYR A 370 2.84 -5.97 6.41
N HIS A 371 1.53 -6.17 6.35
CA HIS A 371 0.64 -5.38 5.51
C HIS A 371 0.06 -4.23 6.33
N SER A 372 0.52 -3.03 6.08
CA SER A 372 -0.10 -1.82 6.61
C SER A 372 -0.95 -1.15 5.55
N PHE A 373 -2.27 -1.23 5.70
CA PHE A 373 -3.20 -0.55 4.83
C PHE A 373 -2.94 0.96 4.81
N ALA A 374 -3.22 1.58 3.66
CA ALA A 374 -3.36 3.03 3.54
C ALA A 374 -4.77 3.49 3.97
N HIS A 375 -5.73 2.56 3.93
CA HIS A 375 -7.04 2.73 4.55
C HIS A 375 -6.94 2.57 6.08
N VAL A 376 -7.77 3.26 6.86
CA VAL A 376 -8.89 4.14 6.49
C VAL A 376 -8.54 5.62 6.77
N HIS A 377 -7.28 5.99 6.54
CA HIS A 377 -6.82 7.37 6.73
C HIS A 377 -7.29 8.29 5.60
N THR A 378 -7.43 9.57 5.93
CA THR A 378 -7.77 10.61 4.95
C THR A 378 -6.75 10.63 3.80
N PRO A 379 -7.16 10.91 2.53
CA PRO A 379 -8.38 11.59 2.08
C PRO A 379 -9.57 10.71 1.71
N MET A 380 -9.66 9.46 2.20
CA MET A 380 -10.77 8.53 1.90
C MET A 380 -10.94 8.24 0.40
N PHE A 381 -9.84 7.89 -0.28
CA PHE A 381 -9.92 7.40 -1.65
C PHE A 381 -10.58 6.01 -1.65
N THR A 382 -11.28 5.65 -2.72
CA THR A 382 -11.96 4.34 -2.83
C THR A 382 -11.98 3.94 -4.30
N ALA A 383 -11.87 2.65 -4.59
CA ALA A 383 -12.11 2.16 -5.94
C ALA A 383 -13.54 2.45 -6.42
N SER A 384 -13.71 2.72 -7.72
CA SER A 384 -14.98 3.15 -8.29
C SER A 384 -16.13 2.16 -8.09
N HIS A 385 -15.82 0.86 -8.00
CA HIS A 385 -16.80 -0.20 -7.77
C HIS A 385 -17.23 -0.33 -6.30
N MET A 386 -16.50 0.31 -5.38
CA MET A 386 -16.79 0.34 -3.94
C MET A 386 -17.43 1.66 -3.50
N ALA A 387 -17.29 2.73 -4.29
CA ALA A 387 -17.83 4.05 -3.99
C ALA A 387 -19.37 4.06 -3.87
N GLY A 388 -19.86 4.67 -2.79
CA GLY A 388 -21.29 4.88 -2.53
C GLY A 388 -22.06 3.64 -2.07
N ARG A 389 -21.39 2.57 -1.64
CA ARG A 389 -22.05 1.33 -1.20
C ARG A 389 -22.39 1.37 0.29
N SER A 390 -21.54 2.01 1.09
CA SER A 390 -21.67 2.02 2.53
C SER A 390 -22.66 3.09 3.02
N LYS A 391 -23.38 2.77 4.10
CA LYS A 391 -24.26 3.73 4.79
C LYS A 391 -23.47 4.83 5.51
N HIS A 392 -22.18 4.63 5.73
CA HIS A 392 -21.26 5.57 6.38
C HIS A 392 -20.48 6.44 5.40
N GLY A 393 -21.01 6.60 4.17
CA GLY A 393 -20.39 7.40 3.13
C GLY A 393 -18.99 6.91 2.79
N ARG A 394 -18.11 7.83 2.39
CA ARG A 394 -16.75 7.52 1.91
C ARG A 394 -15.88 6.82 2.94
N TYR A 395 -16.05 7.14 4.23
CA TYR A 395 -15.36 6.43 5.31
C TYR A 395 -15.77 4.96 5.35
N GLY A 396 -17.09 4.71 5.32
CA GLY A 396 -17.60 3.34 5.27
C GLY A 396 -17.13 2.58 4.03
N ASP A 397 -17.12 3.22 2.86
CA ASP A 397 -16.62 2.60 1.62
C ASP A 397 -15.13 2.20 1.75
N ASN A 398 -14.31 3.05 2.41
CA ASN A 398 -12.90 2.75 2.71
C ASN A 398 -12.76 1.54 3.65
N VAL A 399 -13.59 1.46 4.70
CA VAL A 399 -13.58 0.33 5.64
C VAL A 399 -13.99 -0.96 4.94
N GLU A 400 -15.02 -0.92 4.09
CA GLU A 400 -15.50 -2.08 3.32
C GLU A 400 -14.48 -2.54 2.25
N GLU A 401 -13.78 -1.61 1.59
CA GLU A 401 -12.69 -1.94 0.66
C GLU A 401 -11.48 -2.54 1.38
N MET A 402 -11.13 -2.03 2.56
CA MET A 402 -10.11 -2.63 3.41
C MET A 402 -10.49 -4.04 3.85
N ASP A 403 -11.75 -4.27 4.26
CA ASP A 403 -12.23 -5.61 4.62
C ASP A 403 -12.15 -6.58 3.44
N GLN A 404 -12.49 -6.13 2.23
CA GLN A 404 -12.28 -6.93 1.03
C GLN A 404 -10.79 -7.29 0.84
N GLY A 405 -9.89 -6.33 1.04
CA GLY A 405 -8.45 -6.58 0.99
C GLY A 405 -7.94 -7.58 2.05
N VAL A 406 -8.52 -7.55 3.25
CA VAL A 406 -8.28 -8.59 4.27
C VAL A 406 -8.76 -9.95 3.77
N GLY A 407 -9.96 -10.01 3.19
CA GLY A 407 -10.51 -11.22 2.57
C GLY A 407 -9.61 -11.81 1.49
N ASP A 408 -9.08 -10.98 0.59
CA ASP A 408 -8.18 -11.40 -0.49
C ASP A 408 -6.86 -12.00 0.06
N ILE A 409 -6.29 -11.41 1.12
CA ILE A 409 -5.07 -11.94 1.77
C ILE A 409 -5.37 -13.28 2.47
N LEU A 410 -6.49 -13.39 3.17
CA LEU A 410 -6.91 -14.63 3.83
C LEU A 410 -7.19 -15.73 2.79
N ALA A 411 -7.85 -15.40 1.69
CA ALA A 411 -8.12 -16.32 0.59
C ALA A 411 -6.82 -16.84 -0.04
N ALA A 412 -5.80 -15.99 -0.21
CA ALA A 412 -4.50 -16.41 -0.71
C ALA A 412 -3.81 -17.44 0.22
N LEU A 413 -3.93 -17.27 1.55
CA LEU A 413 -3.43 -18.25 2.51
C LEU A 413 -4.17 -19.58 2.42
N GLU A 414 -5.50 -19.55 2.24
CA GLU A 414 -6.33 -20.74 2.08
C GLU A 414 -6.04 -21.48 0.77
N GLU A 415 -5.96 -20.75 -0.35
CA GLU A 415 -5.69 -21.28 -1.70
C GLU A 415 -4.36 -22.04 -1.75
N HIS A 416 -3.35 -21.55 -1.02
CA HIS A 416 -2.03 -22.16 -0.95
C HIS A 416 -1.85 -23.16 0.22
N GLY A 417 -2.91 -23.48 0.97
CA GLY A 417 -2.85 -24.47 2.05
C GLY A 417 -1.98 -24.05 3.24
N LEU A 418 -1.90 -22.75 3.51
CA LEU A 418 -1.06 -22.14 4.56
C LEU A 418 -1.86 -21.76 5.81
N ASN A 419 -3.19 -21.82 5.77
CA ASN A 419 -4.10 -21.39 6.83
C ASN A 419 -3.79 -22.02 8.22
N GLU A 420 -3.50 -23.32 8.27
CA GLU A 420 -3.25 -24.04 9.53
C GLU A 420 -1.87 -23.74 10.15
N ASN A 421 -0.93 -23.20 9.36
CA ASN A 421 0.44 -22.89 9.81
C ASN A 421 0.80 -21.40 9.60
N THR A 422 -0.19 -20.51 9.73
CA THR A 422 0.00 -19.06 9.64
C THR A 422 -0.69 -18.36 10.79
N ILE A 423 0.06 -17.52 11.51
CA ILE A 423 -0.52 -16.61 12.50
C ILE A 423 -0.91 -15.33 11.77
N VAL A 424 -2.21 -15.02 11.75
CA VAL A 424 -2.73 -13.75 11.22
C VAL A 424 -3.16 -12.85 12.37
N TYR A 425 -2.70 -11.61 12.37
CA TYR A 425 -2.99 -10.62 13.41
C TYR A 425 -3.48 -9.30 12.81
N PHE A 426 -4.75 -8.96 13.07
CA PHE A 426 -5.37 -7.71 12.63
C PHE A 426 -5.47 -6.70 13.77
N LEU A 427 -5.04 -5.47 13.52
CA LEU A 427 -5.16 -4.35 14.46
C LEU A 427 -5.27 -3.01 13.72
N SER A 428 -5.58 -1.95 14.47
CA SER A 428 -5.40 -0.56 14.05
C SER A 428 -4.19 0.03 14.76
N ASP A 429 -3.46 0.96 14.13
CA ASP A 429 -2.36 1.66 14.79
C ASP A 429 -2.83 2.60 15.91
N HIS A 430 -4.03 3.18 15.81
CA HIS A 430 -4.70 3.86 16.92
C HIS A 430 -6.22 3.94 16.72
N GLY A 431 -6.93 4.62 17.63
CA GLY A 431 -8.37 4.80 17.53
C GLY A 431 -8.76 5.74 16.39
N GLY A 432 -10.04 5.71 16.03
CA GLY A 432 -10.60 6.54 14.97
C GLY A 432 -10.56 8.02 15.30
N HIS A 433 -10.49 8.84 14.25
CA HIS A 433 -10.45 10.29 14.31
C HIS A 433 -11.87 10.87 14.22
N LEU A 434 -12.55 11.11 15.34
CA LEU A 434 -13.99 11.35 15.37
C LEU A 434 -14.40 12.67 14.71
N GLU A 435 -13.59 13.74 14.81
CA GLU A 435 -13.89 15.05 14.22
C GLU A 435 -13.24 15.26 12.85
N ALA A 436 -12.72 14.22 12.22
CA ALA A 436 -12.28 14.31 10.84
C ALA A 436 -13.48 14.64 9.93
N VAL A 437 -13.39 15.78 9.25
CA VAL A 437 -14.33 16.25 8.24
C VAL A 437 -13.59 16.53 6.94
N ASP A 438 -14.28 16.34 5.81
CA ASP A 438 -13.74 16.71 4.50
C ASP A 438 -14.03 18.18 4.14
N GLU A 439 -13.62 18.61 2.96
CA GLU A 439 -13.81 19.99 2.47
C GLU A 439 -15.28 20.42 2.35
N ASN A 440 -16.22 19.46 2.38
CA ASN A 440 -17.66 19.72 2.31
C ASN A 440 -18.35 19.56 3.68
N ASP A 441 -17.58 19.61 4.77
CA ASP A 441 -18.04 19.36 6.15
C ASP A 441 -18.68 17.98 6.36
N GLN A 442 -18.40 17.00 5.50
CA GLN A 442 -18.87 15.63 5.70
C GLN A 442 -17.93 14.88 6.64
N ARG A 443 -18.52 14.16 7.60
CA ARG A 443 -17.76 13.33 8.54
C ARG A 443 -17.07 12.20 7.79
N VAL A 444 -15.73 12.18 7.87
CA VAL A 444 -14.86 11.15 7.29
C VAL A 444 -14.07 10.41 8.37
N GLY A 445 -14.48 10.53 9.62
CA GLY A 445 -13.83 9.95 10.78
C GLY A 445 -14.40 8.61 11.25
N GLY A 446 -13.54 7.77 11.83
CA GLY A 446 -13.94 6.50 12.46
C GLY A 446 -14.74 6.63 13.76
N TYR A 447 -15.31 5.51 14.20
CA TYR A 447 -16.13 5.43 15.41
C TYR A 447 -15.50 4.54 16.48
N ASN A 448 -15.35 5.08 17.69
CA ASN A 448 -14.74 4.37 18.83
C ASN A 448 -15.75 3.66 19.74
N GLY A 449 -16.99 3.45 19.28
CA GLY A 449 -18.01 2.77 20.09
C GLY A 449 -18.44 3.61 21.31
N HIS A 450 -18.50 2.96 22.46
CA HIS A 450 -18.85 3.59 23.74
C HIS A 450 -17.65 4.22 24.46
N PHE A 451 -16.43 4.07 23.92
CA PHE A 451 -15.22 4.60 24.54
C PHE A 451 -15.07 6.10 24.29
N LYS A 452 -14.62 6.83 25.31
CA LYS A 452 -14.30 8.27 25.21
C LYS A 452 -12.90 8.45 24.65
N GLY A 453 -12.72 9.53 23.87
CA GLY A 453 -11.43 9.88 23.27
C GLY A 453 -11.29 9.32 21.86
N GLN A 454 -10.14 9.62 21.26
CA GLN A 454 -9.91 9.43 19.83
C GLN A 454 -8.43 9.63 19.46
N PHE A 455 -8.14 9.59 18.16
CA PHE A 455 -6.92 10.17 17.58
C PHE A 455 -6.51 11.47 18.29
N SER A 456 -5.22 11.63 18.58
CA SER A 456 -4.67 12.82 19.22
C SER A 456 -5.15 13.11 20.66
N THR A 457 -6.01 12.29 21.29
CA THR A 457 -6.45 12.51 22.69
C THR A 457 -5.59 11.72 23.67
N TYR A 458 -4.83 12.44 24.50
CA TYR A 458 -4.33 11.90 25.76
C TYR A 458 -5.34 12.24 26.86
N LEU A 459 -5.89 11.22 27.52
CA LEU A 459 -6.57 11.43 28.80
C LEU A 459 -5.46 11.77 29.82
N LEU A 460 -5.26 13.06 30.07
CA LEU A 460 -4.43 13.57 31.18
C LEU A 460 -5.13 13.33 32.51
#